data_AF-L7F618-F1
#
_entry.id   AF-L7F618-F1
#
_cell.length_a   1.000
_cell.length_b   1.000
_cell.length_c   1.000
_cell.angle_alpha   90.00
_cell.angle_beta   90.00
_cell.angle_gamma   90.00
#
_symmetry.space_group_name_H-M   'P 1'
#
loop_
_entity.id
_entity.type
_entity.pdbx_description
1 polymer ?
#
loop_
_entity_poly.entity_id
_entity_poly.type
_entity_poly.pdbx_seq_one_letter_code
_entity_poly.pdbx_strand_id
1 'polypeptide(L)'
;MSTLQRARCHLKAHPLALDVALAAAVLVCMLGASFVDPHGPHRGGWTARTPDLLSLVLMVLGAAALILRRRAPMKVLAFTAAASVVESVTADPRAPVAMSAVIALYTVASTTDRTTSWRVGLLTMTVLTGSAMLAGPLPWYAQENLGIFAWTGMAATAGDAVRSRRAFIDAIRERAERAERTREEEARRRVAEERLRIARDLHDVVAHHIALVNVQAGVAAHVMDKRPDQAKEALAHVREASRSALNELRATVGLLRQSGDPAAPTEPAPGLHRLDELVGTFHNAGLRVEVARADQDTTLPAAIDLAAYRVIQEALTNVQKHAGPEAKAEVSVVRVGANIEITVLDNGPGRQAGQKGPEEGGGHGLLGMRERVTAVGGDCTTGPRYGGGFRVHAILPVKSSPRPADGTGSPVQRTA
;
A
#
# COMPACT_ATOMS: atom_id res chain seq x y z
N MET A 1 -1.51 -7.08 17.49
CA MET A 1 -1.36 -8.53 17.18
C MET A 1 -2.01 -9.36 18.29
N SER A 2 -3.05 -10.13 17.96
CA SER A 2 -3.80 -10.91 18.95
C SER A 2 -2.93 -12.00 19.60
N THR A 3 -3.22 -12.38 20.84
CA THR A 3 -2.53 -13.45 21.59
C THR A 3 -2.48 -14.77 20.81
N LEU A 4 -3.53 -15.05 20.03
CA LEU A 4 -3.61 -16.20 19.11
C LEU A 4 -2.64 -16.11 17.93
N GLN A 5 -2.35 -14.91 17.40
CA GLN A 5 -1.33 -14.72 16.36
C GLN A 5 0.08 -14.94 16.92
N ARG A 6 0.38 -14.44 18.14
CA ARG A 6 1.66 -14.68 18.81
C ARG A 6 1.89 -16.16 19.12
N ALA A 7 0.88 -16.86 19.63
CA ALA A 7 0.94 -18.29 19.85
C ALA A 7 1.19 -19.04 18.52
N ARG A 8 0.46 -18.70 17.45
CA ARG A 8 0.68 -19.30 16.11
C ARG A 8 2.07 -19.04 15.53
N CYS A 9 2.64 -17.87 15.72
CA CYS A 9 4.01 -17.55 15.27
C CYS A 9 5.07 -18.33 16.08
N HIS A 10 4.91 -18.42 17.40
CA HIS A 10 5.81 -19.18 18.26
C HIS A 10 5.76 -20.68 17.99
N LEU A 11 4.55 -21.21 17.70
CA LEU A 11 4.31 -22.59 17.30
C LEU A 11 4.92 -22.93 15.94
N LYS A 12 4.96 -21.97 15.01
CA LYS A 12 5.68 -22.14 13.72
C LYS A 12 7.20 -22.11 13.88
N ALA A 13 7.70 -21.37 14.86
CA ALA A 13 9.15 -21.25 15.13
C ALA A 13 9.75 -22.50 15.80
N HIS A 14 8.97 -23.27 16.56
CA HIS A 14 9.45 -24.45 17.30
C HIS A 14 8.68 -25.75 16.92
N PRO A 15 8.91 -26.32 15.73
CA PRO A 15 8.20 -27.51 15.27
C PRO A 15 8.45 -28.74 16.16
N LEU A 16 9.64 -28.84 16.76
CA LEU A 16 10.00 -29.92 17.68
C LEU A 16 9.21 -29.85 19.00
N ALA A 17 8.99 -28.65 19.55
CA ALA A 17 8.21 -28.49 20.79
C ALA A 17 6.76 -28.94 20.60
N LEU A 18 6.19 -28.68 19.42
CA LEU A 18 4.86 -29.18 19.03
C LEU A 18 4.80 -30.71 18.92
N ASP A 19 5.84 -31.31 18.34
CA ASP A 19 5.88 -32.76 18.17
C ASP A 19 6.11 -33.47 19.51
N VAL A 20 6.90 -32.90 20.41
CA VAL A 20 7.06 -33.38 21.81
C VAL A 20 5.75 -33.24 22.59
N ALA A 21 5.06 -32.09 22.50
CA ALA A 21 3.78 -31.89 23.16
C ALA A 21 2.73 -32.89 22.68
N LEU A 22 2.69 -33.17 21.37
CA LEU A 22 1.80 -34.20 20.83
C LEU A 22 2.20 -35.59 21.32
N ALA A 23 3.48 -35.95 21.26
CA ALA A 23 3.96 -37.25 21.75
C ALA A 23 3.59 -37.47 23.22
N ALA A 24 3.76 -36.46 24.06
CA ALA A 24 3.36 -36.49 25.46
C ALA A 24 1.84 -36.64 25.63
N ALA A 25 1.04 -35.88 24.88
CA ALA A 25 -0.42 -35.99 24.92
C ALA A 25 -0.90 -37.40 24.52
N VAL A 26 -0.31 -37.98 23.47
CA VAL A 26 -0.62 -39.34 23.01
C VAL A 26 -0.27 -40.37 24.06
N LEU A 27 0.91 -40.24 24.69
CA LEU A 27 1.32 -41.12 25.78
C LEU A 27 0.33 -41.07 26.96
N VAL A 28 -0.07 -39.86 27.37
CA VAL A 28 -1.05 -39.68 28.45
C VAL A 28 -2.40 -40.29 28.08
N CYS A 29 -2.87 -40.13 26.84
CA CYS A 29 -4.10 -40.77 26.36
C CYS A 29 -3.99 -42.29 26.36
N MET A 30 -2.87 -42.85 25.90
CA MET A 30 -2.64 -44.30 25.90
C MET A 30 -2.64 -44.87 27.32
N LEU A 31 -1.91 -44.23 28.24
CA LEU A 31 -1.86 -44.63 29.64
C LEU A 31 -3.25 -44.57 30.27
N GLY A 32 -3.98 -43.45 30.11
CA GLY A 32 -5.33 -43.30 30.63
C GLY A 32 -6.31 -44.34 30.10
N ALA A 33 -6.30 -44.59 28.79
CA ALA A 33 -7.16 -45.59 28.16
C ALA A 33 -6.79 -47.03 28.57
N SER A 34 -5.54 -47.30 28.96
CA SER A 34 -5.13 -48.61 29.48
C SER A 34 -5.71 -48.95 30.86
N PHE A 35 -6.20 -47.97 31.63
CA PHE A 35 -6.85 -48.18 32.93
C PHE A 35 -8.39 -48.34 32.85
N VAL A 36 -8.96 -48.21 31.64
CA VAL A 36 -10.40 -48.35 31.41
C VAL A 36 -10.71 -49.81 31.06
N ASP A 37 -11.63 -50.45 31.79
CA ASP A 37 -12.12 -51.80 31.48
C ASP A 37 -13.51 -51.73 30.81
N PRO A 38 -13.63 -51.96 29.49
CA PRO A 38 -14.91 -51.89 28.79
C PRO A 38 -15.88 -53.02 29.18
N HIS A 39 -15.38 -54.11 29.79
CA HIS A 39 -16.14 -55.33 30.04
C HIS A 39 -16.26 -55.70 31.53
N GLY A 40 -15.81 -54.81 32.43
CA GLY A 40 -15.95 -55.01 33.86
C GLY A 40 -17.42 -55.04 34.33
N PRO A 41 -17.71 -55.67 35.48
CA PRO A 41 -19.08 -55.76 36.04
C PRO A 41 -19.72 -54.38 36.31
N HIS A 42 -18.90 -53.33 36.42
CA HIS A 42 -19.32 -51.94 36.35
C HIS A 42 -18.92 -51.35 34.99
N ARG A 43 -19.88 -51.27 34.05
CA ARG A 43 -19.68 -50.54 32.78
C ARG A 43 -19.17 -49.12 33.08
N GLY A 44 -17.90 -48.85 32.79
CA GLY A 44 -17.27 -47.53 32.96
C GLY A 44 -16.51 -47.28 34.27
N GLY A 45 -16.23 -48.29 35.09
CA GLY A 45 -15.37 -48.14 36.27
C GLY A 45 -13.88 -48.09 35.93
N TRP A 46 -13.14 -47.15 36.56
CA TRP A 46 -11.67 -47.20 36.59
C TRP A 46 -11.26 -48.36 37.48
N THR A 47 -10.71 -49.42 36.90
CA THR A 47 -10.20 -50.56 37.68
C THR A 47 -8.69 -50.43 37.84
N ALA A 48 -8.14 -50.96 38.94
CA ALA A 48 -6.70 -51.03 39.17
C ALA A 48 -6.04 -52.11 38.30
N ARG A 49 -6.26 -52.09 36.98
CA ARG A 49 -5.49 -52.92 36.04
C ARG A 49 -4.13 -52.27 35.84
N THR A 50 -3.07 -53.02 36.10
CA THR A 50 -1.71 -52.59 35.79
C THR A 50 -1.35 -53.11 34.39
N PRO A 51 -1.02 -52.24 33.43
CA PRO A 51 -0.50 -52.70 32.14
C PRO A 51 0.80 -53.47 32.36
N ASP A 52 0.98 -54.54 31.57
CA ASP A 52 2.24 -55.28 31.59
C ASP A 52 3.43 -54.37 31.22
N LEU A 53 4.61 -54.70 31.74
CA LEU A 53 5.83 -53.93 31.51
C LEU A 53 6.13 -53.80 30.01
N LEU A 54 5.87 -54.85 29.23
CA LEU A 54 6.03 -54.82 27.78
C LEU A 54 5.11 -53.78 27.12
N SER A 55 3.84 -53.72 27.52
CA SER A 55 2.87 -52.74 27.01
C SER A 55 3.27 -51.30 27.35
N LEU A 56 3.78 -51.05 28.57
CA LEU A 56 4.30 -49.74 28.98
C LEU A 56 5.50 -49.32 28.12
N VAL A 57 6.45 -50.24 27.88
CA VAL A 57 7.62 -49.97 27.03
C VAL A 57 7.18 -49.65 25.60
N LEU A 58 6.25 -50.41 25.03
CA LEU A 58 5.74 -50.17 23.68
C LEU A 58 4.99 -48.83 23.57
N MET A 59 4.21 -48.43 24.58
CA MET A 59 3.56 -47.11 24.62
C MET A 59 4.58 -45.96 24.62
N VAL A 60 5.60 -46.05 25.49
CA VAL A 60 6.65 -45.02 25.58
C VAL A 60 7.45 -44.93 24.29
N LEU A 61 7.86 -46.07 23.72
CA LEU A 61 8.61 -46.10 22.47
C LEU A 61 7.76 -45.59 21.29
N GLY A 62 6.49 -45.99 21.22
CA GLY A 62 5.56 -45.52 20.18
C GLY A 62 5.34 -44.01 20.23
N ALA A 63 5.16 -43.45 21.44
CA ALA A 63 5.06 -42.01 21.63
C ALA A 63 6.37 -41.28 21.30
N ALA A 64 7.52 -41.79 21.77
CA ALA A 64 8.83 -41.19 21.48
C ALA A 64 9.14 -41.17 19.98
N ALA A 65 8.75 -42.22 19.24
CA ALA A 65 8.91 -42.27 17.79
C ALA A 65 8.17 -41.13 17.07
N LEU A 66 7.04 -40.65 17.61
CA LEU A 66 6.29 -39.52 17.03
C LEU A 66 7.07 -38.21 17.02
N ILE A 67 8.10 -38.05 17.85
CA ILE A 67 8.99 -36.87 17.83
C ILE A 67 9.72 -36.78 16.48
N LEU A 68 10.03 -37.92 15.86
CA LEU A 68 10.71 -38.00 14.57
C LEU A 68 9.76 -38.05 13.36
N ARG A 69 8.44 -37.92 13.58
CA ARG A 69 7.41 -38.10 12.53
C ARG A 69 7.58 -37.17 11.33
N ARG A 70 8.14 -35.98 11.52
CA ARG A 70 8.37 -35.01 10.43
C ARG A 70 9.66 -35.28 9.66
N ARG A 71 10.66 -35.90 10.30
CA ARG A 71 11.96 -36.19 9.68
C ARG A 71 11.96 -37.53 8.95
N ALA A 72 11.27 -38.53 9.50
CA ALA A 72 11.23 -39.88 8.94
C ALA A 72 9.83 -40.50 9.03
N PRO A 73 8.79 -39.90 8.39
CA PRO A 73 7.38 -40.31 8.55
C PRO A 73 7.15 -41.80 8.25
N MET A 74 7.79 -42.33 7.20
CA MET A 74 7.69 -43.74 6.82
C MET A 74 8.31 -44.68 7.85
N LYS A 75 9.48 -44.33 8.41
CA LYS A 75 10.16 -45.15 9.42
C LYS A 75 9.38 -45.17 10.74
N VAL A 76 8.83 -44.02 11.12
CA VAL A 76 7.98 -43.89 12.31
C VAL A 76 6.68 -44.69 12.15
N LEU A 77 6.05 -44.63 10.99
CA LEU A 77 4.87 -45.46 10.71
C LEU A 77 5.19 -46.96 10.76
N ALA A 78 6.28 -47.40 10.13
CA ALA A 78 6.69 -48.80 10.18
C ALA A 78 6.96 -49.27 11.62
N PHE A 79 7.67 -48.46 12.42
CA PHE A 79 7.97 -48.77 13.81
C PHE A 79 6.71 -48.84 14.68
N THR A 80 5.84 -47.82 14.62
CA THR A 80 4.60 -47.76 15.41
C THR A 80 3.59 -48.82 14.99
N ALA A 81 3.51 -49.15 13.70
CA ALA A 81 2.69 -50.27 13.22
C ALA A 81 3.23 -51.61 13.70
N ALA A 82 4.55 -51.84 13.63
CA ALA A 82 5.16 -53.06 14.16
C ALA A 82 4.94 -53.21 15.67
N ALA A 83 5.12 -52.13 16.45
CA ALA A 83 4.85 -52.10 17.88
C ALA A 83 3.38 -52.44 18.21
N SER A 84 2.45 -51.95 17.39
CA SER A 84 1.01 -52.25 17.54
C SER A 84 0.70 -53.71 17.20
N VAL A 85 1.34 -54.28 16.18
CA VAL A 85 1.18 -55.71 15.83
C VAL A 85 1.75 -56.60 16.93
N VAL A 86 2.93 -56.28 17.47
CA VAL A 86 3.52 -57.02 18.61
C VAL A 86 2.57 -57.01 19.79
N GLU A 87 2.08 -55.83 20.17
CA GLU A 87 1.09 -55.68 21.24
C GLU A 87 -0.16 -56.55 20.99
N SER A 88 -0.70 -56.53 19.77
CA SER A 88 -1.92 -57.27 19.42
C SER A 88 -1.78 -58.79 19.50
N VAL A 89 -0.54 -59.30 19.45
CA VAL A 89 -0.20 -60.74 19.52
C VAL A 89 0.23 -61.16 20.94
N THR A 90 0.96 -60.31 21.67
CA THR A 90 1.61 -60.69 22.93
C THR A 90 0.87 -60.24 24.18
N ALA A 91 0.01 -59.22 24.10
CA ALA A 91 -0.63 -58.62 25.27
C ALA A 91 -2.07 -59.12 25.47
N ASP A 92 -2.34 -59.61 26.68
CA ASP A 92 -3.68 -59.87 27.19
C ASP A 92 -3.77 -59.33 28.63
N PRO A 93 -4.50 -58.22 28.89
CA PRO A 93 -5.36 -57.44 27.99
C PRO A 93 -4.59 -56.47 27.08
N ARG A 94 -5.22 -56.08 25.97
CA ARG A 94 -4.65 -55.16 24.98
C ARG A 94 -4.54 -53.72 25.49
N ALA A 95 -3.40 -53.09 25.24
CA ALA A 95 -3.14 -51.68 25.45
C ALA A 95 -3.31 -50.87 24.14
N PRO A 96 -3.71 -49.60 24.20
CA PRO A 96 -4.05 -48.78 23.01
C PRO A 96 -2.81 -48.26 22.24
N VAL A 97 -1.78 -49.09 22.03
CA VAL A 97 -0.52 -48.73 21.33
C VAL A 97 -0.79 -48.27 19.88
N ALA A 98 -1.85 -48.78 19.26
CA ALA A 98 -2.31 -48.41 17.93
C ALA A 98 -2.58 -46.91 17.74
N MET A 99 -2.84 -46.15 18.81
CA MET A 99 -3.01 -44.68 18.70
C MET A 99 -1.78 -43.98 18.11
N SER A 100 -0.56 -44.49 18.39
CA SER A 100 0.67 -43.93 17.82
C SER A 100 0.76 -44.19 16.32
N ALA A 101 0.38 -45.39 15.88
CA ALA A 101 0.33 -45.77 14.47
C ALA A 101 -0.71 -44.95 13.70
N VAL A 102 -1.87 -44.66 14.28
CA VAL A 102 -2.91 -43.80 13.69
C VAL A 102 -2.37 -42.38 13.43
N ILE A 103 -1.61 -41.81 14.37
CA ILE A 103 -1.02 -40.47 14.22
C ILE A 103 0.13 -40.46 13.22
N ALA A 104 0.95 -41.52 13.22
CA ALA A 104 1.99 -41.70 12.21
C ALA A 104 1.37 -41.84 10.81
N LEU A 105 0.25 -42.55 10.69
CA LEU A 105 -0.49 -42.74 9.44
C LEU A 105 -1.05 -41.43 8.92
N TYR A 106 -1.71 -40.64 9.77
CA TYR A 106 -2.13 -39.28 9.45
C TYR A 106 -0.96 -38.41 8.94
N THR A 107 0.22 -38.56 9.56
CA THR A 107 1.40 -37.79 9.19
C THR A 107 1.90 -38.18 7.80
N VAL A 108 2.04 -39.48 7.51
CA VAL A 108 2.40 -39.98 6.16
C VAL A 108 1.34 -39.53 5.14
N ALA A 109 0.06 -39.68 5.50
CA ALA A 109 -1.06 -39.32 4.67
C ALA A 109 -1.25 -37.80 4.49
N SER A 110 -0.55 -36.94 5.21
CA SER A 110 -0.60 -35.49 5.01
C SER A 110 0.67 -34.91 4.38
N THR A 111 1.70 -35.73 4.19
CA THR A 111 3.04 -35.28 3.73
C THR A 111 3.55 -35.97 2.47
N THR A 112 2.98 -37.10 2.07
CA THR A 112 3.45 -37.89 0.90
C THR A 112 2.54 -37.70 -0.33
N ASP A 113 2.88 -38.28 -1.48
CA ASP A 113 2.01 -38.27 -2.67
C ASP A 113 0.73 -39.09 -2.49
N ARG A 114 -0.30 -38.80 -3.31
CA ARG A 114 -1.62 -39.45 -3.25
C ARG A 114 -1.53 -40.96 -3.41
N THR A 115 -0.73 -41.45 -4.36
CA THR A 115 -0.56 -42.88 -4.66
C THR A 115 0.09 -43.62 -3.49
N THR A 116 1.16 -43.06 -2.92
CA THR A 116 1.85 -43.61 -1.76
C THR A 116 0.95 -43.60 -0.53
N SER A 117 0.23 -42.50 -0.28
CA SER A 117 -0.70 -42.38 0.84
C SER A 117 -1.83 -43.40 0.78
N TRP A 118 -2.39 -43.67 -0.41
CA TRP A 118 -3.43 -44.69 -0.57
C TRP A 118 -2.89 -46.10 -0.37
N ARG A 119 -1.73 -46.43 -0.95
CA ARG A 119 -1.08 -47.74 -0.81
C ARG A 119 -0.70 -48.02 0.64
N VAL A 120 -0.02 -47.08 1.29
CA VAL A 120 0.43 -47.20 2.68
C VAL A 120 -0.75 -47.12 3.64
N GLY A 121 -1.74 -46.28 3.35
CA GLY A 121 -3.02 -46.20 4.07
C GLY A 121 -3.73 -47.54 4.13
N LEU A 122 -3.98 -48.12 2.95
CA LEU A 122 -4.63 -49.42 2.81
C LEU A 122 -3.81 -50.52 3.47
N LEU A 123 -2.50 -50.58 3.22
CA LEU A 123 -1.62 -51.58 3.83
C LEU A 123 -1.64 -51.51 5.36
N THR A 124 -1.50 -50.31 5.92
CA THR A 124 -1.50 -50.11 7.39
C THR A 124 -2.85 -50.49 7.99
N MET A 125 -3.95 -50.09 7.36
CA MET A 125 -5.31 -50.45 7.78
C MET A 125 -5.49 -51.97 7.75
N THR A 126 -5.13 -52.64 6.67
CA THR A 126 -5.24 -54.10 6.54
C THR A 126 -4.36 -54.83 7.56
N VAL A 127 -3.12 -54.40 7.78
CA VAL A 127 -2.21 -55.03 8.74
C VAL A 127 -2.70 -54.87 10.17
N LEU A 128 -3.08 -53.65 10.58
CA LEU A 128 -3.52 -53.39 11.96
C LEU A 128 -4.89 -54.03 12.24
N THR A 129 -5.86 -53.88 11.36
CA THR A 129 -7.18 -54.52 11.53
C THR A 129 -7.08 -56.04 11.42
N GLY A 130 -6.29 -56.56 10.47
CA GLY A 130 -6.10 -58.00 10.28
C GLY A 130 -5.40 -58.66 11.46
N SER A 131 -4.33 -58.05 11.99
CA SER A 131 -3.66 -58.55 13.21
C SER A 131 -4.58 -58.50 14.43
N ALA A 132 -5.34 -57.42 14.61
CA ALA A 132 -6.30 -57.31 15.70
C ALA A 132 -7.41 -58.39 15.64
N MET A 133 -7.90 -58.70 14.43
CA MET A 133 -8.94 -59.72 14.20
C MET A 133 -8.44 -61.17 14.29
N LEU A 134 -7.22 -61.46 13.82
CA LEU A 134 -6.69 -62.83 13.75
C LEU A 134 -5.99 -63.28 15.03
N ALA A 135 -5.28 -62.37 15.70
CA ALA A 135 -4.52 -62.67 16.92
C ALA A 135 -5.31 -62.35 18.20
N GLY A 136 -6.54 -61.83 18.07
CA GLY A 136 -7.33 -61.37 19.21
C GLY A 136 -8.14 -62.45 19.89
N PRO A 137 -8.28 -62.38 21.24
CA PRO A 137 -9.21 -63.25 21.97
C PRO A 137 -10.69 -62.86 21.72
N LEU A 138 -10.92 -61.66 21.17
CA LEU A 138 -12.25 -61.14 20.85
C LEU A 138 -12.71 -61.60 19.45
N PRO A 139 -14.02 -61.81 19.24
CA PRO A 139 -14.56 -62.06 17.90
C PRO A 139 -14.16 -60.97 16.91
N TRP A 140 -13.99 -61.33 15.63
CA TRP A 140 -13.59 -60.37 14.60
C TRP A 140 -14.52 -59.15 14.50
N TYR A 141 -15.80 -59.31 14.82
CA TYR A 141 -16.83 -58.26 14.82
C TYR A 141 -16.92 -57.45 16.13
N ALA A 142 -16.01 -57.65 17.08
CA ALA A 142 -15.97 -56.89 18.32
C ALA A 142 -15.76 -55.39 18.06
N GLN A 143 -16.36 -54.55 18.91
CA GLN A 143 -16.38 -53.09 18.75
C GLN A 143 -14.96 -52.51 18.75
N GLU A 144 -14.03 -53.13 19.46
CA GLU A 144 -12.62 -52.75 19.55
C GLU A 144 -11.91 -52.89 18.19
N ASN A 145 -12.13 -54.01 17.49
CA ASN A 145 -11.57 -54.28 16.17
C ASN A 145 -12.15 -53.33 15.11
N LEU A 146 -13.46 -53.06 15.19
CA LEU A 146 -14.14 -52.05 14.36
C LEU A 146 -13.62 -50.64 14.65
N GLY A 147 -13.28 -50.34 15.91
CA GLY A 147 -12.64 -49.10 16.32
C GLY A 147 -11.30 -48.88 15.62
N ILE A 148 -10.42 -49.89 15.61
CA ILE A 148 -9.11 -49.80 14.92
C ILE A 148 -9.29 -49.52 13.42
N PHE A 149 -10.22 -50.24 12.77
CA PHE A 149 -10.57 -49.99 11.37
C PHE A 149 -11.06 -48.55 11.15
N ALA A 150 -12.02 -48.08 11.96
CA ALA A 150 -12.56 -46.73 11.85
C ALA A 150 -11.51 -45.65 12.08
N TRP A 151 -10.68 -45.77 13.13
CA TRP A 151 -9.65 -44.77 13.46
C TRP A 151 -8.53 -44.70 12.41
N THR A 152 -8.07 -45.84 11.89
CA THR A 152 -7.06 -45.88 10.82
C THR A 152 -7.61 -45.32 9.49
N GLY A 153 -8.85 -45.67 9.13
CA GLY A 153 -9.54 -45.08 7.99
C GLY A 153 -9.74 -43.57 8.12
N MET A 154 -10.19 -43.10 9.30
CA MET A 154 -10.34 -41.67 9.59
C MET A 154 -9.00 -40.92 9.53
N ALA A 155 -7.92 -41.49 10.05
CA ALA A 155 -6.60 -40.85 9.97
C ALA A 155 -6.07 -40.75 8.54
N ALA A 156 -6.24 -41.80 7.73
CA ALA A 156 -5.85 -41.80 6.32
C ALA A 156 -6.66 -40.75 5.52
N THR A 157 -7.98 -40.73 5.69
CA THR A 157 -8.88 -39.78 5.02
C THR A 157 -8.67 -38.34 5.49
N ALA A 158 -8.50 -38.11 6.79
CA ALA A 158 -8.19 -36.78 7.33
C ALA A 158 -6.83 -36.27 6.83
N GLY A 159 -5.82 -37.14 6.75
CA GLY A 159 -4.51 -36.81 6.18
C GLY A 159 -4.63 -36.38 4.71
N ASP A 160 -5.37 -37.16 3.92
CA ASP A 160 -5.62 -36.86 2.51
C ASP A 160 -6.42 -35.56 2.30
N ALA A 161 -7.44 -35.32 3.12
CA ALA A 161 -8.21 -34.08 3.10
C ALA A 161 -7.32 -32.85 3.42
N VAL A 162 -6.41 -32.97 4.39
CA VAL A 162 -5.47 -31.90 4.74
C VAL A 162 -4.48 -31.65 3.60
N ARG A 163 -3.96 -32.70 2.95
CA ARG A 163 -3.11 -32.57 1.76
C ARG A 163 -3.86 -31.89 0.61
N SER A 164 -5.05 -32.36 0.29
CA SER A 164 -5.91 -31.82 -0.77
C SER A 164 -6.19 -30.33 -0.54
N ARG A 165 -6.52 -29.96 0.71
CA ARG A 165 -6.75 -28.56 1.08
C ARG A 165 -5.50 -27.69 0.95
N ARG A 166 -4.31 -28.21 1.29
CA ARG A 166 -3.05 -27.48 1.10
C ARG A 166 -2.78 -27.25 -0.39
N ALA A 167 -2.87 -28.29 -1.21
CA ALA A 167 -2.69 -28.20 -2.65
C ALA A 167 -3.69 -27.21 -3.30
N PHE A 168 -4.95 -27.21 -2.84
CA PHE A 168 -5.96 -26.26 -3.31
C PHE A 168 -5.62 -24.80 -2.92
N ILE A 169 -5.18 -24.56 -1.68
CA ILE A 169 -4.76 -23.22 -1.23
C ILE A 169 -3.55 -22.74 -2.01
N ASP A 170 -2.57 -23.60 -2.24
CA ASP A 170 -1.36 -23.27 -3.00
C ASP A 170 -1.72 -22.94 -4.45
N ALA A 171 -2.61 -23.72 -5.08
CA ALA A 171 -3.11 -23.43 -6.43
C ALA A 171 -3.89 -22.10 -6.51
N ILE A 172 -4.71 -21.77 -5.49
CA ILE A 172 -5.40 -20.48 -5.43
C ILE A 172 -4.39 -19.34 -5.30
N ARG A 173 -3.40 -19.47 -4.41
CA ARG A 173 -2.36 -18.44 -4.24
C ARG A 173 -1.61 -18.20 -5.54
N GLU A 174 -1.20 -19.28 -6.21
CA GLU A 174 -0.47 -19.19 -7.46
C GLU A 174 -1.31 -18.55 -8.58
N ARG A 175 -2.62 -18.83 -8.62
CA ARG A 175 -3.55 -18.15 -9.55
C ARG A 175 -3.73 -16.67 -9.21
N ALA A 176 -3.81 -16.32 -7.92
CA ALA A 176 -3.93 -14.93 -7.48
C ALA A 176 -2.68 -14.13 -7.84
N GLU A 177 -1.48 -14.66 -7.59
CA GLU A 177 -0.21 -14.02 -7.96
C GLU A 177 -0.09 -13.83 -9.47
N ARG A 178 -0.50 -14.82 -10.28
CA ARG A 178 -0.52 -14.68 -11.74
C ARG A 178 -1.49 -13.59 -12.19
N ALA A 179 -2.70 -13.56 -11.63
CA ALA A 179 -3.71 -12.55 -11.97
C ALA A 179 -3.26 -11.14 -11.59
N GLU A 180 -2.55 -10.98 -10.46
CA GLU A 180 -1.97 -9.70 -10.05
C GLU A 180 -0.90 -9.23 -11.03
N ARG A 181 0.07 -10.11 -11.38
CA ARG A 181 1.11 -9.79 -12.37
C ARG A 181 0.52 -9.38 -13.72
N THR A 182 -0.47 -10.12 -14.23
CA THR A 182 -1.12 -9.79 -15.51
C THR A 182 -1.86 -8.45 -15.44
N ARG A 183 -2.54 -8.13 -14.32
CA ARG A 183 -3.20 -6.82 -14.16
C ARG A 183 -2.21 -5.67 -14.13
N GLU A 184 -1.07 -5.84 -13.48
CA GLU A 184 0.00 -4.82 -13.46
C GLU A 184 0.59 -4.61 -14.87
N GLU A 185 0.83 -5.68 -15.61
CA GLU A 185 1.31 -5.63 -16.99
C GLU A 185 0.30 -4.93 -17.91
N GLU A 186 -0.98 -5.27 -17.82
CA GLU A 186 -2.05 -4.61 -18.57
C GLU A 186 -2.20 -3.13 -18.20
N ALA A 187 -2.05 -2.77 -16.93
CA ALA A 187 -2.08 -1.38 -16.49
C ALA A 187 -0.91 -0.59 -17.07
N ARG A 188 0.32 -1.12 -17.00
CA ARG A 188 1.51 -0.51 -17.60
C ARG A 188 1.38 -0.37 -19.12
N ARG A 189 0.85 -1.40 -19.79
CA ARG A 189 0.58 -1.38 -21.22
C ARG A 189 -0.42 -0.30 -21.59
N ARG A 190 -1.54 -0.18 -20.86
CA ARG A 190 -2.54 0.89 -21.08
C ARG A 190 -1.94 2.29 -20.91
N VAL A 191 -1.10 2.49 -19.90
CA VAL A 191 -0.40 3.78 -19.71
C VAL A 191 0.56 4.07 -20.86
N ALA A 192 1.30 3.06 -21.35
CA ALA A 192 2.20 3.23 -22.49
C ALA A 192 1.45 3.54 -23.79
N GLU A 193 0.34 2.85 -24.05
CA GLU A 193 -0.53 3.09 -25.21
C GLU A 193 -1.15 4.50 -25.16
N GLU A 194 -1.57 4.97 -23.98
CA GLU A 194 -2.06 6.33 -23.77
C GLU A 194 -0.96 7.37 -24.06
N ARG A 195 0.25 7.17 -23.53
CA ARG A 195 1.40 8.06 -23.80
C ARG A 195 1.73 8.15 -25.29
N LEU A 196 1.66 7.04 -26.02
CA LEU A 196 1.89 7.02 -27.47
C LEU A 196 0.78 7.71 -28.27
N ARG A 197 -0.48 7.61 -27.82
CA ARG A 197 -1.60 8.35 -28.41
C ARG A 197 -1.42 9.85 -28.20
N ILE A 198 -1.16 10.28 -26.96
CA ILE A 198 -0.87 11.68 -26.63
C ILE A 198 0.28 12.23 -27.47
N ALA A 199 1.37 11.48 -27.61
CA ALA A 199 2.52 11.90 -28.41
C ALA A 199 2.17 12.10 -29.89
N ARG A 200 1.30 11.25 -30.46
CA ARG A 200 0.79 11.41 -31.83
C ARG A 200 -0.12 12.61 -31.96
N ASP A 201 -1.08 12.79 -31.07
CA ASP A 201 -1.99 13.95 -31.10
C ASP A 201 -1.20 15.26 -30.99
N LEU A 202 -0.18 15.32 -30.13
CA LEU A 202 0.75 16.45 -30.03
C LEU A 202 1.55 16.65 -31.32
N HIS A 203 2.06 15.58 -31.92
CA HIS A 203 2.83 15.67 -33.17
C HIS A 203 1.98 16.18 -34.33
N ASP A 204 0.73 15.72 -34.45
CA ASP A 204 -0.18 16.12 -35.52
C ASP A 204 -0.53 17.61 -35.44
N VAL A 205 -0.82 18.11 -34.23
CA VAL A 205 -1.06 19.55 -33.98
C VAL A 205 0.19 20.36 -34.35
N VAL A 206 1.39 19.93 -33.93
CA VAL A 206 2.64 20.63 -34.24
C VAL A 206 2.92 20.64 -35.75
N ALA A 207 2.79 19.48 -36.41
CA ALA A 207 3.05 19.33 -37.84
C ALA A 207 2.13 20.22 -38.66
N HIS A 208 0.85 20.29 -38.32
CA HIS A 208 -0.12 21.16 -39.00
C HIS A 208 0.26 22.64 -38.91
N HIS A 209 0.61 23.11 -37.71
CA HIS A 209 0.98 24.52 -37.50
C HIS A 209 2.30 24.87 -38.18
N ILE A 210 3.30 23.97 -38.16
CA ILE A 210 4.57 24.17 -38.88
C ILE A 210 4.31 24.27 -40.38
N ALA A 211 3.46 23.41 -40.94
CA ALA A 211 3.13 23.45 -42.37
C ALA A 211 2.48 24.79 -42.76
N LEU A 212 1.52 25.29 -41.95
CA LEU A 212 0.87 26.58 -42.18
C LEU A 212 1.87 27.74 -42.11
N VAL A 213 2.75 27.75 -41.11
CA VAL A 213 3.82 28.75 -40.97
C VAL A 213 4.73 28.74 -42.19
N ASN A 214 5.14 27.56 -42.67
CA ASN A 214 6.03 27.43 -43.82
C ASN A 214 5.38 27.96 -45.11
N VAL A 215 4.09 27.65 -45.33
CA VAL A 215 3.35 28.16 -46.50
C VAL A 215 3.21 29.68 -46.43
N GLN A 216 2.79 30.24 -45.30
CA GLN A 216 2.61 31.69 -45.14
C GLN A 216 3.93 32.46 -45.21
N ALA A 217 5.01 31.91 -44.65
CA ALA A 217 6.35 32.48 -44.79
C ALA A 217 6.83 32.46 -46.26
N GLY A 218 6.54 31.40 -47.01
CA GLY A 218 6.81 31.32 -48.45
C GLY A 218 6.05 32.37 -49.25
N VAL A 219 4.77 32.59 -48.94
CA VAL A 219 3.95 33.65 -49.56
C VAL A 219 4.53 35.04 -49.24
N ALA A 220 4.85 35.30 -47.98
CA ALA A 220 5.44 36.57 -47.55
C ALA A 220 6.76 36.87 -48.28
N ALA A 221 7.64 35.87 -48.42
CA ALA A 221 8.90 36.00 -49.16
C ALA A 221 8.69 36.28 -50.65
N HIS A 222 7.70 35.65 -51.28
CA HIS A 222 7.42 35.85 -52.71
C HIS A 222 6.86 37.23 -53.05
N VAL A 223 6.08 37.83 -52.13
CA VAL A 223 5.39 39.11 -52.38
C VAL A 223 6.06 40.31 -51.73
N MET A 224 7.12 40.12 -50.95
CA MET A 224 7.77 41.16 -50.13
C MET A 224 8.15 42.42 -50.92
N ASP A 225 8.78 42.26 -52.09
CA ASP A 225 9.24 43.40 -52.90
C ASP A 225 8.13 44.03 -53.75
N LYS A 226 7.14 43.22 -54.17
CA LYS A 226 6.09 43.64 -55.13
C LYS A 226 4.82 44.16 -54.47
N ARG A 227 4.45 43.59 -53.31
CA ARG A 227 3.21 43.86 -52.58
C ARG A 227 3.49 43.79 -51.06
N PRO A 228 4.17 44.81 -50.51
CA PRO A 228 4.61 44.79 -49.12
C PRO A 228 3.47 44.70 -48.11
N ASP A 229 2.28 45.23 -48.43
CA ASP A 229 1.12 45.13 -47.55
C ASP A 229 0.62 43.68 -47.42
N GLN A 230 0.64 42.89 -48.49
CA GLN A 230 0.30 41.46 -48.44
C GLN A 230 1.36 40.63 -47.71
N ALA A 231 2.64 41.04 -47.78
CA ALA A 231 3.70 40.39 -47.00
C ALA A 231 3.52 40.62 -45.49
N LYS A 232 3.12 41.84 -45.09
CA LYS A 232 2.80 42.15 -43.68
C LYS A 232 1.61 41.32 -43.17
N GLU A 233 0.58 41.14 -43.99
CA GLU A 233 -0.58 40.33 -43.66
C GLU A 233 -0.22 38.85 -43.48
N ALA A 234 0.56 38.27 -44.41
CA ALA A 234 1.06 36.89 -44.30
C ALA A 234 1.93 36.68 -43.03
N LEU A 235 2.80 37.64 -42.69
CA LEU A 235 3.59 37.59 -41.44
C LEU A 235 2.72 37.74 -40.18
N ALA A 236 1.63 38.51 -40.24
CA ALA A 236 0.67 38.59 -39.14
C ALA A 236 -0.01 37.23 -38.90
N HIS A 237 -0.40 36.53 -39.98
CA HIS A 237 -0.93 35.17 -39.89
C HIS A 237 0.08 34.16 -39.33
N VAL A 238 1.36 34.25 -39.69
CA VAL A 238 2.43 33.43 -39.07
C VAL A 238 2.49 33.65 -37.56
N ARG A 239 2.43 34.92 -37.12
CA ARG A 239 2.53 35.28 -35.69
C ARG A 239 1.32 34.77 -34.91
N GLU A 240 0.13 34.85 -35.49
CA GLU A 240 -1.11 34.33 -34.89
C GLU A 240 -1.11 32.80 -34.83
N ALA A 241 -0.80 32.12 -35.93
CA ALA A 241 -0.71 30.65 -35.98
C ALA A 241 0.32 30.11 -34.98
N SER A 242 1.49 30.74 -34.85
CA SER A 242 2.52 30.35 -33.88
C SER A 242 2.06 30.53 -32.44
N ARG A 243 1.31 31.61 -32.15
CA ARG A 243 0.77 31.89 -30.81
C ARG A 243 -0.35 30.90 -30.45
N SER A 244 -1.21 30.57 -31.41
CA SER A 244 -2.25 29.55 -31.25
C SER A 244 -1.64 28.18 -30.96
N ALA A 245 -0.65 27.74 -31.75
CA ALA A 245 0.06 26.47 -31.56
C ALA A 245 0.69 26.36 -30.16
N LEU A 246 1.36 27.41 -29.69
CA LEU A 246 1.97 27.44 -28.36
C LEU A 246 0.94 27.38 -27.23
N ASN A 247 -0.23 28.00 -27.41
CA ASN A 247 -1.30 27.95 -26.42
C ASN A 247 -1.95 26.55 -26.37
N GLU A 248 -2.19 25.94 -27.52
CA GLU A 248 -2.74 24.59 -27.62
C GLU A 248 -1.80 23.55 -27.04
N LEU A 249 -0.50 23.62 -27.34
CA LEU A 249 0.53 22.79 -26.71
C LEU A 249 0.59 22.95 -25.18
N ARG A 250 0.52 24.21 -24.68
CA ARG A 250 0.51 24.47 -23.24
C ARG A 250 -0.74 23.94 -22.56
N ALA A 251 -1.90 24.01 -23.22
CA ALA A 251 -3.14 23.45 -22.71
C ALA A 251 -3.05 21.92 -22.62
N THR A 252 -2.60 21.25 -23.69
CA THR A 252 -2.48 19.78 -23.72
C THR A 252 -1.42 19.26 -22.74
N VAL A 253 -0.25 19.89 -22.66
CA VAL A 253 0.79 19.54 -21.66
C VAL A 253 0.35 19.90 -20.25
N GLY A 254 -0.39 20.99 -20.07
CA GLY A 254 -0.96 21.40 -18.78
C GLY A 254 -1.91 20.36 -18.20
N LEU A 255 -2.80 19.78 -19.02
CA LEU A 255 -3.73 18.71 -18.62
C LEU A 255 -2.99 17.43 -18.20
N LEU A 256 -1.86 17.12 -18.84
CA LEU A 256 -1.02 15.96 -18.50
C LEU A 256 -0.22 16.17 -17.22
N ARG A 257 0.24 17.39 -16.97
CA ARG A 257 1.01 17.74 -15.75
C ARG A 257 0.13 17.77 -14.50
N GLN A 258 -1.17 17.97 -14.65
CA GLN A 258 -2.12 17.96 -13.54
C GLN A 258 -2.53 16.54 -13.09
N SER A 259 -2.24 15.52 -13.91
CA SER A 259 -2.76 14.15 -13.72
C SER A 259 -1.71 13.10 -13.34
N GLY A 260 -0.42 13.44 -13.12
CA GLY A 260 0.55 12.35 -12.93
C GLY A 260 2.00 12.62 -12.55
N ASP A 261 2.41 13.79 -12.05
CA ASP A 261 3.77 13.90 -11.50
C ASP A 261 3.94 15.06 -10.49
N PRO A 262 4.34 14.81 -9.22
CA PRO A 262 4.83 15.82 -8.30
C PRO A 262 6.33 16.15 -8.52
N ALA A 263 6.88 15.96 -9.72
CA ALA A 263 8.19 16.47 -10.08
C ALA A 263 8.10 17.96 -10.48
N ALA A 264 8.12 18.83 -9.47
CA ALA A 264 8.54 20.22 -9.67
C ALA A 264 9.96 20.26 -10.25
N PRO A 265 10.32 21.29 -11.05
CA PRO A 265 11.70 21.48 -11.49
C PRO A 265 12.66 21.45 -10.28
N THR A 266 13.82 20.80 -10.44
CA THR A 266 14.88 20.56 -9.44
C THR A 266 15.59 21.82 -8.93
N GLU A 267 15.00 23.00 -9.08
CA GLU A 267 15.44 24.20 -8.36
C GLU A 267 14.60 24.32 -7.08
N PRO A 268 15.21 24.60 -5.92
CA PRO A 268 14.45 24.86 -4.70
C PRO A 268 13.37 25.91 -4.99
N ALA A 269 12.14 25.63 -4.57
CA ALA A 269 10.99 26.48 -4.87
C ALA A 269 11.32 27.94 -4.52
N PRO A 270 11.06 28.90 -5.42
CA PRO A 270 11.42 30.29 -5.18
C PRO A 270 10.66 30.83 -3.98
N GLY A 271 11.38 31.54 -3.11
CA GLY A 271 10.86 32.11 -1.88
C GLY A 271 11.20 33.59 -1.76
N LEU A 272 10.81 34.22 -0.67
CA LEU A 272 11.04 35.65 -0.41
C LEU A 272 12.53 36.02 -0.34
N HIS A 273 13.44 35.06 -0.16
CA HIS A 273 14.88 35.29 -0.31
C HIS A 273 15.29 35.78 -1.71
N ARG A 274 14.46 35.56 -2.75
CA ARG A 274 14.66 36.05 -4.13
C ARG A 274 13.79 37.27 -4.46
N LEU A 275 13.19 37.92 -3.46
CA LEU A 275 12.32 39.07 -3.69
C LEU A 275 13.04 40.21 -4.41
N ASP A 276 14.29 40.48 -4.03
CA ASP A 276 15.09 41.55 -4.66
C ASP A 276 15.38 41.26 -6.14
N GLU A 277 15.64 39.98 -6.48
CA GLU A 277 15.81 39.53 -7.86
C GLU A 277 14.51 39.69 -8.66
N LEU A 278 13.38 39.24 -8.10
CA LEU A 278 12.06 39.40 -8.69
C LEU A 278 11.76 40.87 -8.98
N VAL A 279 11.98 41.74 -8.01
CA VAL A 279 11.76 43.19 -8.14
C VAL A 279 12.69 43.81 -9.17
N GLY A 280 13.95 43.37 -9.22
CA GLY A 280 14.92 43.78 -10.25
C GLY A 280 14.43 43.51 -11.67
N THR A 281 13.73 42.38 -11.91
CA THR A 281 13.16 42.10 -13.24
C THR A 281 12.10 43.11 -13.66
N PHE A 282 11.26 43.58 -12.74
CA PHE A 282 10.24 44.58 -13.01
C PHE A 282 10.82 45.99 -13.14
N HIS A 283 11.84 46.32 -12.33
CA HIS A 283 12.59 47.57 -12.48
C HIS A 283 13.23 47.68 -13.86
N ASN A 284 13.87 46.60 -14.34
CA ASN A 284 14.45 46.55 -15.69
C ASN A 284 13.40 46.62 -16.80
N ALA A 285 12.15 46.23 -16.51
CA ALA A 285 11.01 46.38 -17.41
C ALA A 285 10.33 47.75 -17.36
N GLY A 286 10.87 48.70 -16.57
CA GLY A 286 10.40 50.08 -16.48
C GLY A 286 9.38 50.36 -15.38
N LEU A 287 9.03 49.37 -14.55
CA LEU A 287 8.14 49.59 -13.39
C LEU A 287 8.96 49.97 -12.16
N ARG A 288 8.70 51.15 -11.59
CA ARG A 288 9.34 51.56 -10.33
C ARG A 288 8.67 50.84 -9.16
N VAL A 289 9.44 49.99 -8.49
CA VAL A 289 8.96 49.20 -7.33
C VAL A 289 9.75 49.61 -6.09
N GLU A 290 9.04 49.98 -5.02
CA GLU A 290 9.62 50.27 -3.71
C GLU A 290 9.28 49.10 -2.75
N VAL A 291 10.29 48.58 -2.06
CA VAL A 291 10.14 47.40 -1.18
C VAL A 291 10.40 47.80 0.26
N ALA A 292 9.42 47.55 1.13
CA ALA A 292 9.54 47.68 2.58
C ALA A 292 9.45 46.29 3.21
N ARG A 293 10.57 45.80 3.75
CA ARG A 293 10.64 44.47 4.38
C ARG A 293 10.91 44.62 5.88
N ALA A 294 9.96 44.15 6.69
CA ALA A 294 10.04 44.13 8.15
C ALA A 294 9.56 42.75 8.67
N ASP A 295 10.13 41.68 8.13
CA ASP A 295 9.83 40.29 8.48
C ASP A 295 10.84 39.67 9.46
N GLN A 296 11.79 40.46 9.97
CA GLN A 296 12.76 40.08 11.02
C GLN A 296 13.63 38.87 10.64
N ASP A 297 13.94 38.67 9.35
CA ASP A 297 14.66 37.49 8.84
C ASP A 297 14.04 36.14 9.25
N THR A 298 12.72 36.13 9.46
CA THR A 298 12.01 34.95 9.92
C THR A 298 12.06 33.83 8.87
N THR A 299 12.56 32.66 9.25
CA THR A 299 12.50 31.47 8.39
C THR A 299 11.04 31.01 8.25
N LEU A 300 10.49 31.13 7.05
CA LEU A 300 9.12 30.74 6.75
C LEU A 300 9.05 29.26 6.35
N PRO A 301 7.95 28.55 6.72
CA PRO A 301 7.64 27.26 6.11
C PRO A 301 7.59 27.36 4.58
N ALA A 302 8.17 26.39 3.88
CA ALA A 302 8.34 26.43 2.42
C ALA A 302 7.05 26.72 1.64
N ALA A 303 5.91 26.19 2.09
CA ALA A 303 4.60 26.44 1.47
C ALA A 303 4.16 27.91 1.61
N ILE A 304 4.44 28.54 2.75
CA ILE A 304 4.11 29.94 3.02
C ILE A 304 5.06 30.85 2.24
N ASP A 305 6.34 30.52 2.22
CA ASP A 305 7.37 31.27 1.49
C ASP A 305 7.08 31.31 -0.03
N LEU A 306 6.71 30.16 -0.60
CA LEU A 306 6.31 30.07 -2.01
C LEU A 306 4.99 30.80 -2.29
N ALA A 307 3.99 30.68 -1.40
CA ALA A 307 2.72 31.39 -1.56
C ALA A 307 2.95 32.91 -1.55
N ALA A 308 3.77 33.41 -0.61
CA ALA A 308 4.15 34.81 -0.52
C ALA A 308 4.82 35.32 -1.80
N TYR A 309 5.85 34.59 -2.27
CA TYR A 309 6.56 34.92 -3.51
C TYR A 309 5.62 35.00 -4.72
N ARG A 310 4.70 34.03 -4.87
CA ARG A 310 3.76 33.97 -6.00
C ARG A 310 2.68 35.05 -5.94
N VAL A 311 2.25 35.46 -4.75
CA VAL A 311 1.31 36.58 -4.59
C VAL A 311 1.98 37.88 -5.06
N ILE A 312 3.20 38.15 -4.63
CA ILE A 312 3.94 39.35 -5.03
C ILE A 312 4.20 39.36 -6.55
N GLN A 313 4.65 38.23 -7.11
CA GLN A 313 4.90 38.10 -8.55
C GLN A 313 3.65 38.38 -9.40
N GLU A 314 2.51 37.77 -9.05
CA GLU A 314 1.27 37.96 -9.78
C GLU A 314 0.75 39.39 -9.62
N ALA A 315 0.86 39.98 -8.42
CA ALA A 315 0.48 41.36 -8.16
C ALA A 315 1.31 42.35 -9.00
N LEU A 316 2.64 42.23 -9.01
CA LEU A 316 3.52 43.09 -9.82
C LEU A 316 3.28 42.91 -11.33
N THR A 317 2.98 41.68 -11.76
CA THR A 317 2.59 41.40 -13.15
C THR A 317 1.29 42.12 -13.52
N ASN A 318 0.33 42.16 -12.60
CA ASN A 318 -0.92 42.88 -12.81
C ASN A 318 -0.70 44.40 -12.86
N VAL A 319 0.16 44.95 -12.01
CA VAL A 319 0.54 46.37 -12.08
C VAL A 319 1.17 46.70 -13.43
N GLN A 320 2.16 45.93 -13.87
CA GLN A 320 2.83 46.12 -15.16
C GLN A 320 1.86 46.09 -16.36
N LYS A 321 0.85 45.23 -16.29
CA LYS A 321 -0.14 45.07 -17.36
C LYS A 321 -1.24 46.13 -17.34
N HIS A 322 -1.62 46.63 -16.17
CA HIS A 322 -2.89 47.35 -15.99
C HIS A 322 -2.78 48.75 -15.39
N ALA A 323 -1.68 49.09 -14.70
CA ALA A 323 -1.56 50.38 -14.01
C ALA A 323 -1.07 51.54 -14.91
N GLY A 324 -0.60 51.24 -16.11
CA GLY A 324 -0.10 52.23 -17.08
C GLY A 324 1.42 52.47 -17.00
N PRO A 325 1.99 53.23 -17.95
CA PRO A 325 3.45 53.33 -18.13
C PRO A 325 4.19 54.13 -17.04
N GLU A 326 3.51 55.00 -16.30
CA GLU A 326 4.10 55.79 -15.20
C GLU A 326 3.76 55.24 -13.81
N ALA A 327 3.22 54.02 -13.74
CA ALA A 327 2.84 53.40 -12.50
C ALA A 327 4.05 53.12 -11.60
N LYS A 328 3.82 53.24 -10.30
CA LYS A 328 4.72 52.86 -9.22
C LYS A 328 4.04 51.78 -8.40
N ALA A 329 4.80 50.76 -8.03
CA ALA A 329 4.36 49.73 -7.12
C ALA A 329 5.08 49.87 -5.76
N GLU A 330 4.37 49.60 -4.69
CA GLU A 330 4.93 49.49 -3.34
C GLU A 330 4.64 48.07 -2.82
N VAL A 331 5.68 47.36 -2.40
CA VAL A 331 5.60 46.01 -1.85
C VAL A 331 6.02 46.07 -0.39
N SER A 332 5.11 45.74 0.52
CA SER A 332 5.36 45.66 1.94
C SER A 332 5.21 44.21 2.42
N VAL A 333 6.22 43.70 3.12
CA VAL A 333 6.21 42.38 3.74
C VAL A 333 6.55 42.55 5.22
N VAL A 334 5.56 42.34 6.09
CA VAL A 334 5.68 42.61 7.53
C VAL A 334 5.25 41.39 8.33
N ARG A 335 6.00 41.09 9.40
CA ARG A 335 5.58 40.07 10.36
C ARG A 335 4.73 40.69 11.46
N VAL A 336 3.49 40.23 11.59
CA VAL A 336 2.54 40.65 12.64
C VAL A 336 2.15 39.44 13.47
N GLY A 337 2.75 39.31 14.65
CA GLY A 337 2.48 38.21 15.58
C GLY A 337 2.80 36.83 14.98
N ALA A 338 1.77 36.04 14.69
CA ALA A 338 1.87 34.72 14.06
C ALA A 338 1.65 34.74 12.55
N ASN A 339 1.52 35.92 11.93
CA ASN A 339 1.21 36.08 10.51
C ASN A 339 2.30 36.85 9.78
N ILE A 340 2.42 36.59 8.47
CA ILE A 340 3.11 37.45 7.51
C ILE A 340 2.04 38.16 6.70
N GLU A 341 2.09 39.49 6.72
CA GLU A 341 1.21 40.36 5.97
C GLU A 341 1.96 40.90 4.75
N ILE A 342 1.37 40.71 3.59
CA ILE A 342 1.89 41.16 2.30
C ILE A 342 0.92 42.18 1.75
N THR A 343 1.43 43.38 1.50
CA THR A 343 0.66 44.44 0.85
C THR A 343 1.37 44.85 -0.43
N VAL A 344 0.68 44.77 -1.56
CA VAL A 344 1.14 45.34 -2.84
C VAL A 344 0.18 46.43 -3.25
N LEU A 345 0.71 47.63 -3.45
CA LEU A 345 -0.03 48.82 -3.82
C LEU A 345 0.47 49.33 -5.17
N ASP A 346 -0.41 49.86 -6.00
CA ASP A 346 -0.02 50.71 -7.11
C ASP A 346 -0.72 52.08 -7.06
N ASN A 347 -0.21 53.02 -7.85
CA ASN A 347 -0.78 54.36 -8.04
C ASN A 347 -1.41 54.56 -9.43
N GLY A 348 -1.71 53.47 -10.15
CA GLY A 348 -2.38 53.53 -11.45
C GLY A 348 -3.78 54.14 -11.35
N PRO A 349 -4.49 54.40 -12.46
CA PRO A 349 -5.75 55.14 -12.44
C PRO A 349 -6.86 54.49 -11.60
N GLY A 350 -6.71 53.21 -11.21
CA GLY A 350 -7.66 52.48 -10.37
C GLY A 350 -8.99 52.26 -11.10
N ARG A 351 -9.42 51.01 -11.27
CA ARG A 351 -10.74 50.76 -11.85
C ARG A 351 -11.79 51.18 -10.81
N GLN A 352 -12.51 52.29 -11.06
CA GLN A 352 -13.55 52.77 -10.15
C GLN A 352 -14.56 51.66 -9.85
N ALA A 353 -14.91 51.49 -8.58
CA ALA A 353 -15.92 50.54 -8.13
C ALA A 353 -17.28 50.91 -8.78
N GLY A 354 -17.61 50.27 -9.91
CA GLY A 354 -18.82 50.53 -10.68
C GLY A 354 -18.68 50.44 -12.21
N GLN A 355 -17.47 50.55 -12.77
CA GLN A 355 -17.28 50.43 -14.23
C GLN A 355 -17.05 48.96 -14.65
N LYS A 356 -18.14 48.26 -15.01
CA LYS A 356 -18.11 47.05 -15.83
C LYS A 356 -17.73 47.40 -17.28
N GLY A 357 -16.44 47.64 -17.53
CA GLY A 357 -15.87 47.52 -18.88
C GLY A 357 -15.77 46.04 -19.31
N PRO A 358 -15.65 45.73 -20.63
CA PRO A 358 -15.78 44.39 -21.17
C PRO A 358 -14.85 43.39 -20.49
N GLU A 359 -15.41 42.25 -20.06
CA GLU A 359 -14.70 41.13 -19.45
C GLU A 359 -13.97 40.31 -20.53
N GLU A 360 -12.91 40.87 -21.12
CA GLU A 360 -11.99 40.10 -21.96
C GLU A 360 -10.77 39.67 -21.13
N GLY A 361 -10.85 38.47 -20.53
CA GLY A 361 -9.69 37.62 -20.26
C GLY A 361 -8.91 37.73 -18.94
N GLY A 362 -9.24 38.64 -18.01
CA GLY A 362 -8.36 38.97 -16.87
C GLY A 362 -8.60 38.30 -15.50
N GLY A 363 -9.63 37.46 -15.33
CA GLY A 363 -10.09 37.03 -13.99
C GLY A 363 -9.26 35.96 -13.27
N HIS A 364 -8.35 35.27 -13.97
CA HIS A 364 -7.65 34.10 -13.42
C HIS A 364 -6.56 34.47 -12.40
N GLY A 365 -5.90 35.63 -12.57
CA GLY A 365 -4.80 36.04 -11.69
C GLY A 365 -5.24 36.33 -10.25
N LEU A 366 -6.34 37.08 -10.09
CA LEU A 366 -6.91 37.41 -8.79
C LEU A 366 -7.49 36.17 -8.08
N LEU A 367 -8.22 35.32 -8.82
CA LEU A 367 -8.75 34.07 -8.29
C LEU A 367 -7.62 33.14 -7.84
N GLY A 368 -6.59 32.97 -8.66
CA GLY A 368 -5.44 32.14 -8.34
C GLY A 368 -4.63 32.65 -7.13
N MET A 369 -4.52 33.96 -6.94
CA MET A 369 -3.92 34.52 -5.72
C MET A 369 -4.73 34.13 -4.48
N ARG A 370 -6.06 34.27 -4.53
CA ARG A 370 -6.94 33.90 -3.41
C ARG A 370 -6.85 32.41 -3.08
N GLU A 371 -6.95 31.54 -4.08
CA GLU A 371 -6.87 30.09 -3.91
C GLU A 371 -5.54 29.65 -3.26
N ARG A 372 -4.41 30.23 -3.70
CA ARG A 372 -3.08 29.93 -3.13
C ARG A 372 -2.96 30.36 -1.68
N VAL A 373 -3.48 31.54 -1.33
CA VAL A 373 -3.45 32.06 0.04
C VAL A 373 -4.36 31.24 0.96
N THR A 374 -5.57 30.90 0.50
CA THR A 374 -6.49 30.03 1.25
C THR A 374 -5.94 28.61 1.43
N ALA A 375 -5.19 28.08 0.45
CA ALA A 375 -4.59 26.75 0.54
C ALA A 375 -3.59 26.60 1.70
N VAL A 376 -2.96 27.70 2.13
CA VAL A 376 -2.05 27.73 3.30
C VAL A 376 -2.75 28.25 4.57
N GLY A 377 -4.08 28.37 4.55
CA GLY A 377 -4.89 28.84 5.68
C GLY A 377 -4.87 30.35 5.90
N GLY A 378 -4.44 31.12 4.89
CA GLY A 378 -4.42 32.58 4.91
C GLY A 378 -5.68 33.22 4.32
N ASP A 379 -5.72 34.55 4.36
CA ASP A 379 -6.76 35.36 3.74
C ASP A 379 -6.19 36.37 2.74
N CYS A 380 -6.91 36.61 1.64
CA CYS A 380 -6.46 37.49 0.56
C CYS A 380 -7.58 38.42 0.12
N THR A 381 -7.33 39.72 0.22
CA THR A 381 -8.25 40.78 -0.18
C THR A 381 -7.62 41.60 -1.31
N THR A 382 -8.38 41.85 -2.36
CA THR A 382 -7.92 42.61 -3.53
C THR A 382 -8.98 43.64 -3.90
N GLY A 383 -8.59 44.88 -4.17
CA GLY A 383 -9.54 45.90 -4.60
C GLY A 383 -8.92 47.26 -4.91
N PRO A 384 -9.68 48.16 -5.56
CA PRO A 384 -9.24 49.53 -5.81
C PRO A 384 -9.08 50.30 -4.50
N ARG A 385 -8.15 51.28 -4.49
CA ARG A 385 -7.93 52.17 -3.35
C ARG A 385 -8.75 53.45 -3.49
N TYR A 386 -9.16 54.01 -2.35
CA TYR A 386 -9.67 55.37 -2.28
C TYR A 386 -8.53 56.34 -2.65
N GLY A 387 -8.74 57.15 -3.69
CA GLY A 387 -7.72 58.08 -4.21
C GLY A 387 -6.92 57.58 -5.43
N GLY A 388 -7.26 56.42 -5.99
CA GLY A 388 -6.59 55.84 -7.16
C GLY A 388 -5.67 54.69 -6.80
N GLY A 389 -5.42 53.79 -7.76
CA GLY A 389 -4.60 52.60 -7.60
C GLY A 389 -5.36 51.35 -7.17
N PHE A 390 -4.64 50.23 -7.09
CA PHE A 390 -5.16 48.94 -6.62
C PHE A 390 -4.34 48.44 -5.42
N ARG A 391 -4.98 47.65 -4.56
CA ARG A 391 -4.35 47.01 -3.40
C ARG A 391 -4.59 45.51 -3.45
N VAL A 392 -3.50 44.76 -3.31
CA VAL A 392 -3.51 43.33 -2.97
C VAL A 392 -2.99 43.21 -1.53
N HIS A 393 -3.77 42.58 -0.66
CA HIS A 393 -3.43 42.40 0.74
C HIS A 393 -3.65 40.93 1.14
N ALA A 394 -2.58 40.23 1.50
CA ALA A 394 -2.61 38.82 1.87
C ALA A 394 -2.02 38.60 3.27
N ILE A 395 -2.70 37.80 4.09
CA ILE A 395 -2.32 37.44 5.45
C ILE A 395 -2.04 35.94 5.48
N LEU A 396 -0.82 35.54 5.83
CA LEU A 396 -0.36 34.15 5.81
C LEU A 396 0.04 33.67 7.22
N PRO A 397 -0.54 32.58 7.75
CA PRO A 397 -0.28 32.13 9.11
C PRO A 397 1.03 31.33 9.24
N VAL A 398 2.02 31.91 9.92
CA VAL A 398 3.31 31.26 10.26
C VAL A 398 3.13 30.42 11.52
N LYS A 399 2.52 29.24 11.39
CA LYS A 399 2.50 28.27 12.50
C LYS A 399 3.92 27.81 12.80
N SER A 400 4.45 28.16 13.97
CA SER A 400 5.51 27.35 14.58
C SER A 400 4.87 25.98 14.91
N SER A 401 5.34 24.91 14.28
CA SER A 401 4.99 23.58 14.79
C SER A 401 5.55 23.48 16.22
N PRO A 402 4.73 23.27 17.25
CA PRO A 402 5.25 22.88 18.54
C PRO A 402 5.87 21.49 18.33
N ARG A 403 7.16 21.35 18.61
CA ARG A 403 7.80 20.06 18.83
C ARG A 403 6.93 19.30 19.86
N PRO A 404 6.44 18.09 19.57
CA PRO A 404 5.69 17.34 20.58
C PRO A 404 6.60 17.16 21.80
N ALA A 405 6.12 17.61 22.95
CA ALA A 405 6.81 17.42 24.22
C ALA A 405 6.95 15.92 24.47
N ASP A 406 8.20 15.45 24.50
CA ASP A 406 8.54 14.15 25.05
C ASP A 406 8.02 14.10 26.49
N GLY A 407 7.26 13.04 26.78
CA GLY A 407 6.53 12.90 28.03
C GLY A 407 7.42 12.68 29.25
N THR A 408 6.85 12.89 30.42
CA THR A 408 6.93 11.99 31.59
C THR A 408 6.16 12.61 32.77
N GLY A 409 5.21 11.87 33.32
CA GLY A 409 4.45 12.27 34.51
C GLY A 409 3.27 11.34 34.78
N SER A 410 3.55 10.22 35.44
CA SER A 410 2.64 9.12 35.79
C SER A 410 1.39 9.51 36.61
N PRO A 411 0.36 8.62 36.64
CA PRO A 411 -0.92 8.85 37.30
C PRO A 411 -0.85 8.61 38.82
N VAL A 412 -1.51 9.47 39.60
CA VAL A 412 -1.78 9.23 41.02
C VAL A 412 -3.24 8.79 41.17
N GLN A 413 -3.42 7.50 41.42
CA GLN A 413 -4.57 6.96 42.16
C GLN A 413 -4.28 7.13 43.66
N ARG A 414 -5.23 7.70 44.41
CA ARG A 414 -5.52 7.32 45.80
C ARG A 414 -6.95 7.68 46.17
N THR A 415 -7.74 6.62 46.31
CA THR A 415 -8.82 6.40 47.28
C THR A 415 -9.14 7.52 48.28
N ALA A 416 -10.42 7.92 48.30
CA ALA A 416 -11.28 7.86 49.48
C ALA A 416 -12.72 7.61 49.01
#